data_AF-A0A0L7L7I2-F1
#
_entry.id   AF-A0A0L7L7I2-F1
#
_cell.length_a   1.000
_cell.length_b   1.000
_cell.length_c   1.000
_cell.angle_alpha   90.00
_cell.angle_beta   90.00
_cell.angle_gamma   90.00
#
_symmetry.space_group_name_H-M   'P 1'
#
loop_
_entity.id
_entity.type
_entity.pdbx_description
1 polymer ?
#
loop_
_entity_poly.entity_id
_entity_poly.type
_entity_poly.pdbx_seq_one_letter_code
_entity_poly.pdbx_strand_id
1 'polypeptide(L)'
;MLLFSFDFQPMFSILKQTVSALMGDVLPHMQQIAELTAAGCSQHPCAAGLDVVIVAGSEWTGARDLFRACVSSAARALTPHAAAKPDLAEGLFTLLVAITKKKPQYLDWIDDLLPDLVELGGATPRNQIEPLAELLLALNRAAWRDAELSTWLRDALGPAGFPTPHATNAHKHKFIAAVIKYVL
;
A
#
# COMPACT_ATOMS: atom_id res chain seq x y z
N MET A 1 24.87 -8.89 -26.44
CA MET A 1 24.85 -8.88 -24.96
C MET A 1 23.43 -9.26 -24.55
N LEU A 2 23.20 -10.52 -24.19
CA LEU A 2 21.88 -11.01 -23.79
C LEU A 2 21.54 -10.38 -22.43
N LEU A 3 20.63 -9.42 -22.43
CA LEU A 3 19.96 -8.93 -21.23
C LEU A 3 19.09 -10.07 -20.70
N PHE A 4 19.65 -10.94 -19.87
CA PHE A 4 18.85 -11.73 -18.94
C PHE A 4 18.21 -10.72 -17.99
N SER A 5 17.00 -10.29 -18.29
CA SER A 5 16.15 -9.63 -17.31
C SER A 5 15.91 -10.66 -16.21
N PHE A 6 16.64 -10.55 -15.11
CA PHE A 6 16.44 -11.44 -13.97
C PHE A 6 15.02 -11.20 -13.48
N ASP A 7 14.15 -12.19 -13.62
CA ASP A 7 12.81 -12.11 -13.04
C ASP A 7 12.96 -12.28 -11.53
N PHE A 8 12.58 -11.27 -10.77
CA PHE A 8 12.64 -11.27 -9.31
C PHE A 8 11.42 -12.00 -8.69
N GLN A 9 10.36 -12.28 -9.46
CA GLN A 9 9.17 -12.97 -8.94
C GLN A 9 9.49 -14.36 -8.36
N PRO A 10 10.25 -15.25 -9.04
CA PRO A 10 10.62 -16.54 -8.47
C PRO A 10 11.34 -16.45 -7.13
N MET A 11 12.26 -15.49 -6.98
CA MET A 11 12.96 -15.24 -5.72
C MET A 11 11.99 -14.87 -4.60
N PHE A 12 11.07 -13.94 -4.86
CA PHE A 12 10.06 -13.56 -3.87
C PHE A 12 9.09 -14.70 -3.55
N SER A 13 8.71 -15.51 -4.54
CA SER A 13 7.89 -16.71 -4.31
C SER A 13 8.59 -17.71 -3.38
N ILE A 14 9.89 -17.94 -3.57
CA ILE A 14 10.69 -18.79 -2.67
C ILE A 14 10.71 -18.19 -1.26
N LEU A 15 11.03 -16.89 -1.12
CA LEU A 15 11.06 -16.22 0.18
C LEU A 15 9.71 -16.30 0.90
N LYS A 16 8.60 -16.05 0.19
CA LYS A 16 7.24 -16.18 0.73
C LYS A 16 7.01 -17.57 1.30
N GLN A 17 7.32 -18.61 0.51
CA GLN A 17 7.16 -20.00 0.93
C GLN A 17 8.05 -20.33 2.13
N THR A 18 9.30 -19.87 2.15
CA THR A 18 10.22 -20.07 3.28
C THR A 18 9.68 -19.46 4.56
N VAL A 19 9.25 -18.19 4.53
CA VAL A 19 8.71 -17.51 5.71
C VAL A 19 7.41 -18.18 6.17
N SER A 20 6.51 -18.54 5.24
CA SER A 20 5.26 -19.23 5.58
C SER A 20 5.48 -20.62 6.16
N ALA A 21 6.47 -21.38 5.66
CA ALA A 21 6.72 -22.75 6.09
C ALA A 21 7.46 -22.83 7.43
N LEU A 22 8.41 -21.93 7.66
CA LEU A 22 9.22 -21.92 8.88
C LEU A 22 8.54 -21.19 10.05
N MET A 23 7.56 -20.32 9.78
CA MET A 23 6.80 -19.62 10.81
C MET A 23 7.72 -18.97 11.87
N GLY A 24 7.64 -19.37 13.15
CA GLY A 24 8.48 -18.82 14.22
C GLY A 24 9.97 -19.12 14.07
N ASP A 25 10.35 -20.21 13.40
CA ASP A 25 11.74 -20.62 13.23
C ASP A 25 12.52 -19.70 12.29
N VAL A 26 11.82 -18.90 11.48
CA VAL A 26 12.43 -17.91 10.58
C VAL A 26 12.82 -16.61 11.30
N LEU A 27 12.31 -16.36 12.52
CA LEU A 27 12.51 -15.11 13.26
C LEU A 27 13.98 -14.67 13.40
N PRO A 28 14.96 -15.56 13.68
CA PRO A 28 16.37 -15.18 13.75
C PRO A 28 16.94 -14.63 12.43
N HIS A 29 16.30 -14.91 11.31
CA HIS A 29 16.73 -14.50 9.96
C HIS A 29 15.84 -13.40 9.35
N MET A 30 14.83 -12.93 10.10
CA MET A 30 13.85 -11.99 9.57
C MET A 30 14.44 -10.64 9.18
N GLN A 31 15.46 -10.17 9.89
CA GLN A 31 16.15 -8.92 9.53
C GLN A 31 16.77 -9.00 8.14
N GLN A 32 17.50 -10.08 7.84
CA GLN A 32 18.15 -10.27 6.55
C GLN A 32 17.13 -10.48 5.43
N ILE A 33 16.05 -11.22 5.71
CA ILE A 33 14.95 -11.39 4.75
C ILE A 33 14.28 -10.05 4.46
N ALA A 34 14.07 -9.21 5.47
CA ALA A 34 13.50 -7.88 5.31
C ALA A 34 14.41 -6.96 4.49
N GLU A 35 15.71 -6.95 4.76
CA GLU A 35 16.69 -6.16 3.98
C GLU A 35 16.73 -6.59 2.52
N LEU A 36 16.78 -7.90 2.26
CA LEU A 36 16.73 -8.45 0.91
C LEU A 36 15.42 -8.10 0.21
N THR A 37 14.29 -8.22 0.92
CA THR A 37 12.97 -7.91 0.38
C THR A 37 12.83 -6.42 0.07
N ALA A 38 13.26 -5.54 0.98
CA ALA A 38 13.24 -4.10 0.77
C ALA A 38 14.15 -3.68 -0.40
N ALA A 39 15.36 -4.23 -0.49
CA ALA A 39 16.27 -3.98 -1.60
C ALA A 39 15.66 -4.44 -2.93
N GLY A 40 15.10 -5.66 -2.98
CA GLY A 40 14.41 -6.18 -4.15
C GLY A 40 13.21 -5.32 -4.56
N CYS A 41 12.34 -4.96 -3.62
CA CYS A 41 11.19 -4.09 -3.87
C CYS A 41 11.61 -2.67 -4.30
N SER A 42 12.76 -2.15 -3.85
CA SER A 42 13.25 -0.83 -4.26
C SER A 42 13.67 -0.79 -5.73
N GLN A 43 14.18 -1.90 -6.26
CA GLN A 43 14.67 -2.02 -7.64
C GLN A 43 13.58 -2.53 -8.59
N HIS A 44 12.80 -3.51 -8.12
CA HIS A 44 11.79 -4.22 -8.91
C HIS A 44 10.50 -4.44 -8.09
N PRO A 45 9.70 -3.39 -7.85
CA PRO A 45 8.40 -3.53 -7.19
C PRO A 45 7.48 -4.48 -7.97
N CYS A 46 6.99 -5.52 -7.31
CA CYS A 46 6.06 -6.49 -7.88
C CYS A 46 5.13 -7.07 -6.81
N ALA A 47 4.00 -7.65 -7.22
CA ALA A 47 3.01 -8.24 -6.32
C ALA A 47 3.61 -9.34 -5.42
N ALA A 48 4.46 -10.20 -5.97
CA ALA A 48 5.12 -11.26 -5.20
C ALA A 48 6.02 -10.70 -4.08
N GLY A 49 6.70 -9.57 -4.30
CA GLY A 49 7.47 -8.90 -3.26
C GLY A 49 6.58 -8.37 -2.14
N LEU A 50 5.42 -7.80 -2.48
CA LEU A 50 4.44 -7.35 -1.49
C LEU A 50 3.84 -8.52 -0.69
N ASP A 51 3.62 -9.67 -1.31
CA ASP A 51 3.21 -10.89 -0.59
C ASP A 51 4.22 -11.32 0.47
N VAL A 52 5.53 -11.26 0.16
CA VAL A 52 6.59 -11.54 1.16
C VAL A 52 6.46 -10.57 2.31
N VAL A 53 6.27 -9.28 2.03
CA VAL A 53 6.10 -8.24 3.05
C VAL A 53 4.89 -8.50 3.95
N ILE A 54 3.76 -8.95 3.39
CA ILE A 54 2.56 -9.30 4.16
C ILE A 54 2.86 -10.45 5.13
N VAL A 55 3.49 -11.52 4.65
CA VAL A 55 3.79 -12.71 5.47
C VAL A 55 4.87 -12.40 6.50
N ALA A 56 5.99 -11.81 6.08
CA ALA A 56 7.08 -11.35 6.93
C ALA A 56 6.57 -10.42 8.04
N GLY A 57 5.72 -9.48 7.65
CA GLY A 57 5.23 -8.45 8.53
C GLY A 57 4.11 -8.88 9.47
N SER A 58 3.55 -10.09 9.36
CA SER A 58 2.49 -10.55 10.27
C SER A 58 3.03 -10.91 11.66
N GLU A 59 4.19 -11.55 11.72
CA GLU A 59 4.77 -12.05 12.98
C GLU A 59 5.95 -11.20 13.49
N TRP A 60 6.65 -10.50 12.59
CA TRP A 60 7.88 -9.81 12.95
C TRP A 60 7.65 -8.38 13.47
N THR A 61 8.20 -8.06 14.64
CA THR A 61 8.07 -6.74 15.30
C THR A 61 8.90 -5.63 14.64
N GLY A 62 9.91 -5.98 13.85
CA GLY A 62 10.73 -5.03 13.07
C GLY A 62 10.10 -4.61 11.73
N ALA A 63 8.87 -5.04 11.43
CA ALA A 63 8.28 -4.90 10.10
C ALA A 63 7.93 -3.47 9.67
N ARG A 64 7.95 -2.48 10.58
CA ARG A 64 7.57 -1.08 10.27
C ARG A 64 8.37 -0.51 9.09
N ASP A 65 9.69 -0.62 9.15
CA ASP A 65 10.55 -0.01 8.12
C ASP A 65 10.47 -0.78 6.79
N LEU A 66 10.27 -2.11 6.87
CA LEU A 66 9.97 -2.94 5.70
C LEU A 66 8.67 -2.50 5.02
N PHE A 67 7.59 -2.30 5.80
CA PHE A 67 6.32 -1.80 5.27
C PHE A 67 6.50 -0.45 4.59
N ARG A 68 7.12 0.52 5.28
CA ARG A 68 7.35 1.85 4.72
C ARG A 68 8.12 1.79 3.41
N ALA A 69 9.23 1.05 3.38
CA ALA A 69 10.10 0.97 2.21
C ALA A 69 9.38 0.35 1.00
N CYS A 70 8.70 -0.79 1.20
CA CYS A 70 8.03 -1.51 0.11
C CYS A 70 6.77 -0.80 -0.38
N VAL A 71 5.96 -0.23 0.52
CA VAL A 71 4.77 0.57 0.15
C VAL A 71 5.20 1.81 -0.63
N SER A 72 6.21 2.55 -0.14
CA SER A 72 6.69 3.75 -0.83
C SER A 72 7.30 3.44 -2.19
N SER A 73 7.94 2.29 -2.35
CA SER A 73 8.49 1.85 -3.63
C SER A 73 7.37 1.48 -4.62
N ALA A 74 6.38 0.71 -4.16
CA ALA A 74 5.24 0.32 -4.98
C ALA A 74 4.39 1.52 -5.41
N ALA A 75 4.10 2.45 -4.49
CA ALA A 75 3.36 3.67 -4.79
C ALA A 75 4.05 4.48 -5.90
N ARG A 76 5.35 4.82 -5.73
CA ARG A 76 6.13 5.55 -6.74
C ARG A 76 6.20 4.86 -8.10
N ALA A 77 6.23 3.53 -8.12
CA ALA A 77 6.24 2.77 -9.36
C ALA A 77 4.88 2.77 -10.09
N LEU A 78 3.80 3.09 -9.37
CA LEU A 78 2.44 3.18 -9.90
C LEU A 78 2.03 4.62 -10.22
N THR A 79 2.52 5.64 -9.51
CA THR A 79 2.20 7.07 -9.72
C THR A 79 2.21 7.51 -11.19
N PRO A 80 3.18 7.11 -12.05
CA PRO A 80 3.13 7.52 -13.45
C PRO A 80 2.02 6.84 -14.27
N HIS A 81 1.68 5.57 -13.99
CA HIS A 81 0.72 4.77 -14.78
C HIS A 81 0.15 3.59 -13.97
N ALA A 82 -0.76 3.84 -13.02
CA ALA A 82 -1.33 2.79 -12.16
C ALA A 82 -1.99 1.65 -12.97
N ALA A 83 -2.66 2.00 -14.07
CA ALA A 83 -3.31 1.04 -14.96
C ALA A 83 -2.35 0.08 -15.69
N ALA A 84 -1.05 0.42 -15.78
CA ALA A 84 -0.07 -0.43 -16.46
C ALA A 84 0.38 -1.64 -15.63
N LYS A 85 0.12 -1.63 -14.31
CA LYS A 85 0.54 -2.69 -13.38
C LYS A 85 -0.58 -3.02 -12.37
N PRO A 86 -1.73 -3.55 -12.84
CA PRO A 86 -2.88 -3.81 -11.98
C PRO A 86 -2.56 -4.74 -10.80
N ASP A 87 -1.77 -5.79 -11.02
CA ASP A 87 -1.40 -6.75 -9.97
C ASP A 87 -0.58 -6.09 -8.86
N LEU A 88 0.29 -5.12 -9.21
CA LEU A 88 1.06 -4.36 -8.22
C LEU A 88 0.17 -3.40 -7.43
N ALA A 89 -0.79 -2.75 -8.09
CA ALA A 89 -1.77 -1.87 -7.44
C ALA A 89 -2.65 -2.66 -6.45
N GLU A 90 -3.16 -3.81 -6.87
CA GLU A 90 -3.94 -4.71 -6.02
C GLU A 90 -3.13 -5.21 -4.82
N GLY A 91 -1.88 -5.63 -5.06
CA GLY A 91 -0.97 -6.03 -3.99
C GLY A 91 -0.68 -4.90 -3.00
N LEU A 92 -0.52 -3.66 -3.48
CA LEU A 92 -0.31 -2.48 -2.64
C LEU A 92 -1.53 -2.20 -1.74
N PHE A 93 -2.73 -2.20 -2.31
CA PHE A 93 -3.95 -2.00 -1.52
C PHE A 93 -4.17 -3.14 -0.52
N THR A 94 -3.93 -4.38 -0.93
CA THR A 94 -4.00 -5.55 -0.03
C THR A 94 -3.04 -5.41 1.15
N LEU A 95 -1.78 -5.01 0.89
CA LEU A 95 -0.80 -4.78 1.95
C LEU A 95 -1.23 -3.64 2.88
N LEU A 96 -1.67 -2.50 2.34
CA LEU A 96 -2.12 -1.37 3.15
C LEU A 96 -3.34 -1.73 4.02
N VAL A 97 -4.32 -2.47 3.48
CA VAL A 97 -5.45 -2.99 4.25
C VAL A 97 -4.97 -3.93 5.37
N ALA A 98 -4.03 -4.83 5.07
CA ALA A 98 -3.47 -5.75 6.06
C ALA A 98 -2.76 -5.01 7.20
N ILE A 99 -1.92 -4.01 6.89
CA ILE A 99 -1.25 -3.17 7.88
C ILE A 99 -2.30 -2.42 8.71
N THR A 100 -3.25 -1.75 8.05
CA THR A 100 -4.29 -0.95 8.72
C THR A 100 -5.12 -1.78 9.71
N LYS A 101 -5.46 -3.02 9.35
CA LYS A 101 -6.25 -3.91 10.22
C LYS A 101 -5.44 -4.55 11.35
N LYS A 102 -4.20 -4.96 11.08
CA LYS A 102 -3.40 -5.77 12.02
C LYS A 102 -2.40 -4.98 12.84
N LYS A 103 -1.85 -3.91 12.26
CA LYS A 103 -0.77 -3.08 12.83
C LYS A 103 -0.93 -1.60 12.47
N PRO A 104 -2.07 -0.96 12.81
CA PRO A 104 -2.32 0.45 12.48
C PRO A 104 -1.26 1.40 13.04
N GLN A 105 -0.62 1.04 14.16
CA GLN A 105 0.48 1.81 14.76
C GLN A 105 1.75 1.88 13.89
N TYR A 106 1.85 1.07 12.83
CA TYR A 106 2.97 1.12 11.89
C TYR A 106 2.69 2.03 10.69
N LEU A 107 1.60 2.81 10.69
CA LEU A 107 1.22 3.72 9.60
C LEU A 107 1.48 5.20 9.94
N ASP A 108 2.35 5.50 10.89
CA ASP A 108 2.70 6.89 11.26
C ASP A 108 3.34 7.69 10.10
N TRP A 109 3.79 7.01 9.05
CA TRP A 109 4.34 7.57 7.82
C TRP A 109 3.35 7.63 6.64
N ILE A 110 2.12 7.15 6.78
CA ILE A 110 1.20 7.08 5.63
C ILE A 110 0.85 8.48 5.11
N ASP A 111 0.99 9.52 5.94
CA ASP A 111 0.78 10.91 5.54
C ASP A 111 1.71 11.34 4.39
N ASP A 112 2.91 10.75 4.31
CA ASP A 112 3.87 11.04 3.22
C ASP A 112 3.41 10.45 1.86
N LEU A 113 2.55 9.43 1.87
CA LEU A 113 2.12 8.68 0.68
C LEU A 113 0.73 9.06 0.18
N LEU A 114 0.08 9.99 0.87
CA LEU A 114 -1.28 10.38 0.57
C LEU A 114 -1.46 10.93 -0.85
N PRO A 115 -0.58 11.82 -1.37
CA PRO A 115 -0.74 12.33 -2.72
C PRO A 115 -0.73 11.19 -3.75
N ASP A 116 0.21 10.25 -3.59
CA ASP A 116 0.30 9.07 -4.43
C ASP A 116 -0.96 8.22 -4.33
N LEU A 117 -1.45 7.89 -3.13
CA LEU A 117 -2.66 7.04 -2.97
C LEU A 117 -3.92 7.65 -3.59
N VAL A 118 -4.09 8.97 -3.51
CA VAL A 118 -5.27 9.62 -4.14
C VAL A 118 -5.11 9.72 -5.65
N GLU A 119 -3.89 9.96 -6.16
CA GLU A 119 -3.60 9.90 -7.59
C GLU A 119 -3.84 8.50 -8.14
N LEU A 120 -3.39 7.46 -7.43
CA LEU A 120 -3.70 6.08 -7.75
C LEU A 120 -5.20 5.85 -7.81
N GLY A 121 -5.98 6.34 -6.84
CA GLY A 121 -7.44 6.20 -6.89
C GLY A 121 -8.12 6.85 -8.09
N GLY A 122 -7.53 7.93 -8.64
CA GLY A 122 -8.00 8.56 -9.88
C GLY A 122 -7.57 7.82 -11.14
N ALA A 123 -6.41 7.15 -11.11
CA ALA A 123 -5.79 6.49 -12.25
C ALA A 123 -6.01 4.96 -12.30
N THR A 124 -6.48 4.35 -11.22
CA THR A 124 -6.72 2.91 -11.13
C THR A 124 -7.88 2.50 -12.03
N PRO A 125 -7.78 1.36 -12.76
CA PRO A 125 -8.89 0.88 -13.56
C PRO A 125 -10.09 0.52 -12.67
N ARG A 126 -11.30 0.56 -13.25
CA ARG A 126 -12.56 0.41 -12.48
C ARG A 126 -12.65 -0.88 -11.66
N ASN A 127 -11.97 -1.95 -12.07
CA ASN A 127 -11.93 -3.22 -11.34
C ASN A 127 -11.09 -3.17 -10.04
N GLN A 128 -10.42 -2.05 -9.76
CA GLN A 128 -9.62 -1.81 -8.56
C GLN A 128 -10.29 -0.81 -7.60
N ILE A 129 -11.55 -0.43 -7.86
CA ILE A 129 -12.31 0.47 -6.99
C ILE A 129 -12.61 -0.20 -5.64
N GLU A 130 -12.97 -1.49 -5.64
CA GLU A 130 -13.28 -2.23 -4.41
C GLU A 130 -12.09 -2.28 -3.42
N PRO A 131 -10.86 -2.68 -3.82
CA PRO A 131 -9.69 -2.63 -2.92
C PRO A 131 -9.41 -1.23 -2.36
N LEU A 132 -9.54 -0.19 -3.18
CA LEU A 132 -9.36 1.19 -2.75
C LEU A 132 -10.43 1.61 -1.73
N ALA A 133 -11.69 1.27 -1.98
CA ALA A 133 -12.79 1.56 -1.07
C ALA A 133 -12.61 0.83 0.28
N GLU A 134 -12.15 -0.42 0.25
CA GLU A 134 -11.82 -1.18 1.45
C GLU A 134 -10.68 -0.52 2.24
N LEU A 135 -9.63 -0.04 1.56
CA LEU A 135 -8.55 0.71 2.20
C LEU A 135 -9.07 1.97 2.89
N LEU A 136 -9.87 2.79 2.21
CA LEU A 136 -10.44 4.01 2.79
C LEU A 136 -11.30 3.69 4.03
N LEU A 137 -12.10 2.63 3.98
CA LEU A 137 -12.90 2.19 5.12
C LEU A 137 -12.03 1.67 6.27
N ALA A 138 -10.97 0.91 5.98
CA ALA A 138 -10.03 0.43 6.98
C ALA A 138 -9.34 1.60 7.68
N LEU A 139 -8.89 2.60 6.92
CA LEU A 139 -8.27 3.82 7.46
C LEU A 139 -9.28 4.63 8.29
N ASN A 140 -10.55 4.67 7.91
CA ASN A 140 -11.56 5.40 8.69
C ASN A 140 -11.83 4.74 10.06
N ARG A 141 -11.61 3.42 10.17
CA ARG A 141 -11.84 2.63 11.39
C ARG A 141 -10.60 2.49 12.27
N ALA A 142 -9.41 2.61 11.70
CA ALA A 142 -8.18 2.38 12.41
C ALA A 142 -7.76 3.59 13.24
N ALA A 143 -7.24 3.33 14.44
CA ALA A 143 -6.53 4.32 15.25
C ALA A 143 -5.06 4.41 14.79
N TRP A 144 -4.84 4.84 13.55
CA TRP A 144 -3.49 5.02 12.98
C TRP A 144 -2.90 6.41 13.23
N ARG A 145 -3.71 7.34 13.76
CA ARG A 145 -3.31 8.73 14.08
C ARG A 145 -4.32 9.38 15.05
N ASP A 146 -3.91 10.52 15.62
CA ASP A 146 -4.79 11.40 16.42
C ASP A 146 -5.70 12.32 15.57
N ALA A 147 -5.39 12.49 14.28
CA ALA A 147 -6.16 13.36 13.36
C ALA A 147 -7.18 12.59 12.51
N GLU A 148 -8.35 13.17 12.26
CA GLU A 148 -9.40 12.45 11.53
C GLU A 148 -9.07 12.24 10.04
N LEU A 149 -9.43 11.08 9.50
CA LEU A 149 -9.44 10.81 8.04
C LEU A 149 -10.20 11.91 7.26
N SER A 150 -11.17 12.55 7.91
CA SER A 150 -11.98 13.64 7.35
C SER A 150 -11.14 14.86 6.99
N THR A 151 -10.19 15.24 7.85
CA THR A 151 -9.28 16.37 7.63
C THR A 151 -8.31 16.03 6.52
N TRP A 152 -7.77 14.81 6.56
CA TRP A 152 -6.90 14.29 5.52
C TRP A 152 -7.51 14.38 4.12
N LEU A 153 -8.73 13.85 3.94
CA LEU A 153 -9.38 13.86 2.62
C LEU A 153 -9.65 15.28 2.12
N ARG A 154 -9.93 16.23 3.01
CA ARG A 154 -10.15 17.63 2.63
C ARG A 154 -8.87 18.26 2.09
N ASP A 155 -7.74 18.01 2.74
CA ASP A 155 -6.45 18.55 2.32
C ASP A 155 -6.02 17.93 0.99
N ALA A 156 -6.11 16.60 0.86
CA ALA A 156 -5.72 15.89 -0.36
C ALA A 156 -6.59 16.23 -1.57
N LEU A 157 -7.90 16.43 -1.37
CA LEU A 157 -8.83 16.83 -2.44
C LEU A 157 -8.91 18.35 -2.62
N GLY A 158 -8.22 19.13 -1.79
CA GLY A 158 -8.21 20.59 -1.85
C GLY A 158 -7.77 21.19 -3.20
N PRO A 159 -6.73 20.66 -3.87
CA PRO A 159 -6.26 21.21 -5.15
C PRO A 159 -7.34 21.29 -6.23
N ALA A 160 -7.36 22.41 -6.96
CA ALA A 160 -8.29 22.61 -8.08
C ALA A 160 -7.99 21.64 -9.23
N GLY A 161 -9.04 21.11 -9.86
CA GLY A 161 -8.90 20.16 -10.96
C GLY A 161 -8.46 18.74 -10.57
N PHE A 162 -8.26 18.49 -9.28
CA PHE A 162 -7.99 17.17 -8.72
C PHE A 162 -9.24 16.62 -8.00
N PRO A 163 -9.54 15.31 -8.03
CA PRO A 163 -8.85 14.24 -8.77
C PRO A 163 -9.11 14.28 -10.28
N THR A 164 -10.08 15.08 -10.72
CA THR A 164 -10.37 15.31 -12.15
C THR A 164 -10.85 16.76 -12.34
N PRO A 165 -10.65 17.36 -13.52
CA PRO A 165 -11.15 18.70 -13.84
C PRO A 165 -12.67 18.87 -13.67
N HIS A 166 -13.43 17.76 -13.70
CA HIS A 166 -14.89 17.75 -13.55
C HIS A 166 -15.35 17.63 -12.09
N ALA A 167 -14.44 17.38 -11.14
CA ALA A 167 -14.78 17.27 -9.73
C ALA A 167 -14.97 18.65 -9.09
N THR A 168 -16.23 19.05 -8.90
CA THR A 168 -16.58 20.29 -8.19
C THR A 168 -16.34 20.15 -6.68
N ASN A 169 -16.24 21.28 -5.97
CA ASN A 169 -16.19 21.28 -4.50
C ASN A 169 -17.38 20.57 -3.87
N ALA A 170 -18.57 20.62 -4.48
CA ALA A 170 -19.74 19.88 -3.99
C ALA A 170 -19.55 18.35 -4.14
N HIS A 171 -18.97 17.89 -5.25
CA HIS A 171 -18.65 16.46 -5.44
C HIS A 171 -17.65 15.98 -4.37
N LYS A 172 -16.60 16.76 -4.11
CA LYS A 172 -15.58 16.46 -3.10
C LYS A 172 -16.18 16.36 -1.69
N HIS A 173 -16.96 17.36 -1.27
CA HIS A 173 -17.63 17.32 0.03
C HIS A 173 -18.56 16.11 0.17
N LYS A 174 -19.34 15.78 -0.87
CA LYS A 174 -20.23 14.61 -0.88
C LYS A 174 -19.45 13.30 -0.76
N PHE A 175 -18.33 13.18 -1.47
CA PHE A 175 -17.44 12.01 -1.38
C PHE A 175 -16.87 11.83 0.03
N ILE A 176 -16.31 12.89 0.61
CA ILE A 176 -15.76 12.86 1.97
C ILE A 176 -16.84 12.46 2.97
N ALA A 177 -18.02 13.10 2.89
CA ALA A 177 -19.14 12.76 3.76
C ALA A 177 -19.55 11.28 3.62
N ALA A 178 -19.54 10.72 2.42
CA ALA A 178 -19.83 9.30 2.20
C ALA A 178 -18.78 8.41 2.87
N VAL A 179 -17.48 8.64 2.63
CA VAL A 179 -16.39 7.84 3.22
C VAL A 179 -16.44 7.85 4.74
N ILE A 180 -16.65 9.03 5.35
CA ILE A 180 -16.69 9.18 6.80
C ILE A 180 -17.95 8.54 7.42
N LYS A 181 -19.11 8.64 6.75
CA LYS A 181 -20.40 8.16 7.29
C LYS A 181 -20.49 6.63 7.41
N TYR A 182 -19.71 5.84 6.65
CA TYR A 182 -19.76 4.36 6.65
C TYR A 182 -19.29 3.67 7.97
N VAL A 183 -19.20 4.40 9.08
CA VAL A 183 -18.74 3.92 10.40
C VAL A 183 -19.78 4.12 11.52
N LEU A 184 -20.97 4.64 11.21
CA LEU A 184 -22.12 4.64 12.13
C LEU A 184 -22.97 3.38 11.98
#